data_AF-A0AAU6S0K4-F1
#
_entry.id   AF-A0AAU6S0K4-F1
#
_cell.length_a   1.000
_cell.length_b   1.000
_cell.length_c   1.000
_cell.angle_alpha   90.00
_cell.angle_beta   90.00
_cell.angle_gamma   90.00
#
_symmetry.space_group_name_H-M   'P 1'
#
loop_
_entity.id
_entity.type
_entity.pdbx_description
1 polymer ?
#
loop_
_entity_poly.entity_id
_entity_poly.type
_entity_poly.pdbx_seq_one_letter_code
_entity_poly.pdbx_strand_id
1 'polypeptide(L)'
;MEFTNLTPFSTLNYLGYDTHDQEYEVVTMCAQYKLIPSNQEIADSKDFKQIQTVYIAEVNDDDPINLCMADEFYDEPGTSSIVQESDIIPFKPKCDVLVQGHAYASKPSQGFKASIALYRQADDTLDSPLKELLSKEIWLTGSRQWQHTGSRSHIDSIQFTDEYSLTAVTHTQKVPLRYEYTLGGSCQATHLKNIDNSSKKDSNEDDDKNSLKQSYHEVCYSNPIGRGWFEQGYFSKLREYKHSLPEFFPVPQIMPKGVIYETPLITKQQGAMTAFEMAELDYQGAPAGLSALHRSWAPRLAKAGTYDEQWLENRHPNLPKDFDFGYWNCAPEDQQIDYPDLTKPHTLLVNNLTEGGGQQLILLPRHRAFVLASIDYEHQVKPMSLDTLIFNTDNMSLKLVWRLFLPTNLNPTKLEVRFTTDPDEPYITYEDPESLRARALAIWNENYAK
;
A
#
# COMPACT_ATOMS: atom_id res chain seq x y z
N MET A 1 25.59 -16.69 -11.59
CA MET A 1 25.79 -16.16 -10.23
C MET A 1 25.23 -17.16 -9.24
N GLU A 2 25.94 -17.47 -8.16
CA GLU A 2 25.42 -18.26 -7.04
C GLU A 2 24.65 -17.35 -6.08
N PHE A 3 23.47 -17.77 -5.64
CA PHE A 3 22.67 -17.05 -4.65
C PHE A 3 22.46 -17.93 -3.41
N THR A 4 22.77 -17.39 -2.23
CA THR A 4 22.65 -18.11 -0.95
C THR A 4 21.88 -17.25 0.04
N ASN A 5 20.75 -17.76 0.53
CA ASN A 5 20.05 -17.18 1.68
C ASN A 5 20.63 -17.76 2.97
N LEU A 6 21.30 -16.94 3.79
CA LEU A 6 21.82 -17.31 5.11
C LEU A 6 20.95 -16.74 6.24
N THR A 7 19.70 -16.41 5.94
CA THR A 7 18.72 -15.91 6.91
C THR A 7 17.61 -16.95 7.09
N PRO A 8 16.88 -16.93 8.22
CA PRO A 8 15.67 -17.75 8.37
C PRO A 8 14.49 -17.21 7.52
N PHE A 9 14.63 -16.04 6.91
CA PHE A 9 13.53 -15.32 6.28
C PHE A 9 13.38 -15.61 4.80
N SER A 10 12.16 -15.48 4.30
CA SER A 10 11.87 -15.59 2.87
C SER A 10 12.63 -14.52 2.09
N THR A 11 13.48 -14.99 1.19
CA THR A 11 14.40 -14.15 0.41
C THR A 11 14.46 -14.67 -1.01
N LEU A 12 14.38 -13.76 -1.98
CA LEU A 12 14.46 -14.10 -3.40
C LEU A 12 15.42 -13.17 -4.13
N ASN A 13 16.11 -13.73 -5.12
CA ASN A 13 16.83 -12.99 -6.13
C ASN A 13 16.18 -13.19 -7.50
N TYR A 14 15.98 -12.10 -8.23
CA TYR A 14 15.38 -12.06 -9.56
C TYR A 14 15.91 -10.84 -10.34
N LEU A 15 15.70 -10.85 -11.65
CA LEU A 15 16.15 -9.77 -12.53
C LEU A 15 15.12 -8.63 -12.58
N GLY A 16 15.62 -7.41 -12.54
CA GLY A 16 14.88 -6.17 -12.78
C GLY A 16 15.52 -5.36 -13.91
N TYR A 17 14.72 -4.51 -14.55
CA TYR A 17 15.16 -3.67 -15.66
C TYR A 17 14.79 -2.21 -15.42
N ASP A 18 15.63 -1.29 -15.87
CA ASP A 18 15.31 0.13 -15.91
C ASP A 18 14.80 0.62 -17.28
N THR A 19 14.49 1.91 -17.38
CA THR A 19 14.05 2.54 -18.64
C THR A 19 15.16 2.63 -19.70
N HIS A 20 16.40 2.31 -19.37
CA HIS A 20 17.54 2.21 -20.28
C HIS A 20 17.87 0.77 -20.67
N ASP A 21 17.02 -0.19 -20.28
CA ASP A 21 17.22 -1.63 -20.50
C ASP A 21 18.44 -2.19 -19.75
N GLN A 22 18.95 -1.46 -18.76
CA GLN A 22 19.98 -1.98 -17.90
C GLN A 22 19.36 -3.00 -16.95
N GLU A 23 20.02 -4.15 -16.84
CA GLU A 23 19.61 -5.26 -16.01
C GLU A 23 20.26 -5.19 -14.63
N TYR A 24 19.52 -5.61 -13.61
CA TYR A 24 19.94 -5.58 -12.22
C TYR A 24 19.53 -6.85 -11.49
N GLU A 25 20.41 -7.31 -10.62
CA GLU A 25 20.12 -8.32 -9.61
C GLU A 25 19.34 -7.65 -8.49
N VAL A 26 18.06 -8.00 -8.37
CA VAL A 26 17.19 -7.56 -7.29
C VAL A 26 17.20 -8.62 -6.22
N VAL A 27 17.54 -8.25 -4.99
CA VAL A 27 17.44 -9.12 -3.82
C VAL A 27 16.37 -8.55 -2.92
N THR A 28 15.35 -9.34 -2.60
CA THR A 28 14.24 -8.94 -1.72
C THR A 28 14.14 -9.92 -0.55
N MET A 29 13.96 -9.40 0.66
CA MET A 29 13.76 -10.18 1.88
C MET A 29 12.63 -9.55 2.70
N CYS A 30 11.80 -10.37 3.35
CA CYS A 30 10.82 -9.86 4.33
C CYS A 30 10.92 -10.57 5.67
N ALA A 31 10.67 -9.84 6.76
CA ALA A 31 10.52 -10.40 8.10
C ALA A 31 9.24 -9.88 8.76
N GLN A 32 8.62 -10.72 9.57
CA GLN A 32 7.48 -10.34 10.40
C GLN A 32 7.92 -10.17 11.85
N TYR A 33 7.25 -9.27 12.55
CA TYR A 33 7.47 -8.99 13.96
C TYR A 33 6.14 -9.04 14.70
N LYS A 34 6.15 -9.64 15.88
CA LYS A 34 5.05 -9.56 16.83
C LYS A 34 5.25 -8.33 17.71
N LEU A 35 4.19 -7.56 17.92
CA LEU A 35 4.22 -6.43 18.82
C LEU A 35 3.84 -6.86 20.23
N ILE A 36 4.76 -6.67 21.17
CA ILE A 36 4.59 -7.10 22.56
C ILE A 36 4.58 -5.86 23.46
N PRO A 37 3.61 -5.74 24.39
CA PRO A 37 3.60 -4.67 25.37
C PRO A 37 4.90 -4.65 26.17
N SER A 38 5.49 -3.46 26.29
CA SER A 38 6.69 -3.18 27.06
C SER A 38 6.33 -2.47 28.36
N ASN A 39 7.09 -2.75 29.42
CA ASN A 39 7.01 -2.04 30.70
C ASN A 39 7.78 -0.71 30.69
N GLN A 40 8.33 -0.29 29.54
CA GLN A 40 9.02 0.99 29.42
C GLN A 40 8.03 2.14 29.66
N GLU A 41 8.28 2.90 30.73
CA GLU A 41 7.59 4.16 30.96
C GLU A 41 8.21 5.24 30.06
N ILE A 42 7.35 5.96 29.33
CA ILE A 42 7.75 7.11 28.54
C ILE A 42 7.18 8.33 29.22
N ALA A 43 8.07 9.24 29.66
CA ALA A 43 7.66 10.49 30.26
C ALA A 43 6.82 11.30 29.25
N ASP A 44 5.72 11.88 29.71
CA ASP A 44 4.92 12.79 28.90
C ASP A 44 5.82 13.93 28.38
N SER A 45 5.95 14.03 27.07
CA SER A 45 6.72 15.07 26.39
C SER A 45 5.79 15.97 25.57
N LYS A 46 6.34 16.96 24.87
CA LYS A 46 5.54 17.74 23.91
C LYS A 46 5.04 16.84 22.76
N ASP A 47 5.82 15.84 22.41
CA ASP A 47 5.67 15.01 21.21
C ASP A 47 4.93 13.69 21.49
N PHE A 48 5.00 13.19 22.73
CA PHE A 48 4.27 12.01 23.19
C PHE A 48 3.46 12.35 24.44
N LYS A 49 2.13 12.38 24.33
CA LYS A 49 1.24 12.68 25.45
C LYS A 49 0.23 11.58 25.61
N GLN A 50 0.00 11.13 26.85
CA GLN A 50 -1.06 10.15 27.14
C GLN A 50 -0.85 8.82 26.40
N ILE A 51 0.40 8.39 26.25
CA ILE A 51 0.73 7.07 25.70
C ILE A 51 0.21 6.01 26.68
N GLN A 52 -0.69 5.15 26.18
CA GLN A 52 -1.30 4.10 26.99
C GLN A 52 -0.40 2.88 27.10
N THR A 53 0.21 2.50 25.98
CA THR A 53 1.05 1.30 25.87
C THR A 53 2.20 1.57 24.91
N VAL A 54 3.38 1.10 25.30
CA VAL A 54 4.55 1.02 24.42
C VAL A 54 4.69 -0.42 23.96
N TYR A 55 4.89 -0.62 22.66
CA TYR A 55 5.13 -1.92 22.05
C TYR A 55 6.56 -2.00 21.53
N ILE A 56 7.20 -3.14 21.77
CA ILE A 56 8.45 -3.53 21.11
C ILE A 56 8.15 -4.56 20.03
N ALA A 57 8.94 -4.54 18.96
CA ALA A 57 8.85 -5.49 17.86
C ALA A 57 9.80 -6.67 18.10
N GLU A 58 9.25 -7.84 18.42
CA GLU A 58 10.01 -9.09 18.50
C GLU A 58 9.95 -9.79 17.14
N VAL A 59 11.11 -10.12 16.57
CA VAL A 59 11.18 -10.78 15.26
C VAL A 59 10.61 -12.20 15.37
N ASN A 60 9.81 -12.61 14.39
CA ASN A 60 9.30 -13.97 14.28
C ASN A 60 10.18 -14.76 13.30
N ASP A 61 11.12 -15.52 13.84
CA ASP A 61 12.02 -16.43 13.11
C ASP A 61 11.67 -17.93 13.27
N ASP A 62 10.75 -18.26 14.19
CA ASP A 62 10.22 -19.62 14.39
C ASP A 62 9.28 -20.06 13.26
N ASP A 63 8.41 -19.16 12.79
CA ASP A 63 7.47 -19.38 11.68
C ASP A 63 7.50 -18.19 10.71
N PRO A 64 8.56 -18.08 9.89
CA PRO A 64 8.79 -16.92 9.04
C PRO A 64 7.77 -16.85 7.90
N ILE A 65 7.23 -15.67 7.67
CA ILE A 65 6.32 -15.41 6.55
C ILE A 65 7.06 -15.50 5.20
N ASN A 66 6.30 -15.77 4.15
CA ASN A 66 6.80 -15.71 2.78
C ASN A 66 6.69 -14.31 2.17
N LEU A 67 7.57 -14.03 1.20
CA LEU A 67 7.39 -12.93 0.26
C LEU A 67 6.03 -13.09 -0.44
N CYS A 68 5.32 -11.98 -0.60
CA CYS A 68 4.06 -11.97 -1.31
C CYS A 68 4.35 -12.09 -2.82
N MET A 69 3.98 -13.21 -3.43
CA MET A 69 4.35 -13.48 -4.82
C MET A 69 3.42 -12.80 -5.83
N ALA A 70 2.18 -12.53 -5.46
CA ALA A 70 1.16 -11.89 -6.28
C ALA A 70 0.26 -11.00 -5.41
N ASP A 71 -0.39 -10.00 -6.01
CA ASP A 71 -1.27 -9.09 -5.28
C ASP A 71 -2.40 -9.88 -4.56
N GLU A 72 -2.56 -9.64 -3.26
CA GLU A 72 -3.57 -10.25 -2.40
C GLU A 72 -4.69 -9.23 -2.12
N PHE A 73 -5.93 -9.67 -2.22
CA PHE A 73 -7.12 -8.83 -2.06
C PHE A 73 -7.97 -9.31 -0.88
N TYR A 74 -8.74 -8.41 -0.28
CA TYR A 74 -9.66 -8.79 0.80
C TYR A 74 -10.80 -9.67 0.28
N ASP A 75 -11.27 -9.38 -0.93
CA ASP A 75 -12.31 -10.13 -1.64
C ASP A 75 -11.93 -10.21 -3.15
N GLU A 76 -12.89 -10.11 -4.06
CA GLU A 76 -12.64 -10.21 -5.50
C GLU A 76 -11.76 -9.05 -6.03
N PRO A 77 -10.73 -9.35 -6.86
CA PRO A 77 -9.91 -8.33 -7.51
C PRO A 77 -10.73 -7.32 -8.32
N GLY A 78 -10.34 -6.04 -8.23
CA GLY A 78 -11.03 -4.95 -8.92
C GLY A 78 -12.33 -4.48 -8.26
N THR A 79 -12.81 -5.17 -7.22
CA THR A 79 -14.00 -4.76 -6.42
C THR A 79 -13.68 -4.55 -4.95
N SER A 80 -12.50 -4.95 -4.50
CA SER A 80 -12.06 -4.82 -3.11
C SER A 80 -10.64 -4.23 -3.00
N SER A 81 -10.31 -3.72 -1.82
CA SER A 81 -8.98 -3.23 -1.49
C SER A 81 -7.95 -4.34 -1.57
N ILE A 82 -6.74 -3.95 -1.96
CA ILE A 82 -5.55 -4.78 -1.80
C ILE A 82 -5.24 -4.94 -0.31
N VAL A 83 -5.01 -6.17 0.12
CA VAL A 83 -4.37 -6.48 1.40
C VAL A 83 -2.90 -6.12 1.27
N GLN A 84 -2.18 -6.81 0.39
CA GLN A 84 -0.76 -6.56 0.12
C GLN A 84 -0.47 -6.74 -1.38
N GLU A 85 0.41 -5.91 -1.94
CA GLU A 85 0.96 -6.11 -3.29
C GLU A 85 2.13 -7.09 -3.32
N SER A 86 2.38 -7.66 -4.50
CA SER A 86 3.55 -8.48 -4.75
C SER A 86 4.84 -7.79 -4.34
N ASP A 87 5.68 -8.51 -3.60
CA ASP A 87 7.04 -8.10 -3.23
C ASP A 87 8.02 -8.26 -4.42
N ILE A 88 7.57 -8.81 -5.56
CA ILE A 88 8.37 -9.07 -6.77
C ILE A 88 8.28 -7.87 -7.71
N ILE A 89 9.11 -6.87 -7.45
CA ILE A 89 9.14 -5.59 -8.17
C ILE A 89 10.59 -5.11 -8.31
N PRO A 90 10.94 -4.34 -9.35
CA PRO A 90 12.33 -3.98 -9.60
C PRO A 90 12.89 -3.04 -8.53
N PHE A 91 12.18 -1.94 -8.24
CA PHE A 91 12.70 -0.85 -7.42
C PHE A 91 11.57 0.06 -6.92
N LYS A 92 11.65 0.52 -5.66
CA LYS A 92 10.81 1.58 -5.10
C LYS A 92 11.69 2.78 -4.74
N PRO A 93 11.46 4.01 -5.27
CA PRO A 93 12.26 5.18 -4.89
C PRO A 93 12.10 5.64 -3.43
N LYS A 94 11.04 5.24 -2.74
CA LYS A 94 10.74 5.59 -1.33
C LYS A 94 10.36 4.36 -0.51
N CYS A 95 10.34 4.51 0.82
CA CYS A 95 9.76 3.53 1.73
C CYS A 95 8.26 3.79 1.91
N ASP A 96 7.45 2.77 1.67
CA ASP A 96 5.99 2.79 1.90
C ASP A 96 5.68 2.52 3.38
N VAL A 97 4.90 3.39 4.03
CA VAL A 97 4.38 3.18 5.39
C VAL A 97 2.87 2.91 5.33
N LEU A 98 2.47 1.67 5.57
CA LEU A 98 1.11 1.20 5.40
C LEU A 98 0.50 0.74 6.74
N VAL A 99 -0.82 0.89 6.87
CA VAL A 99 -1.60 0.33 7.97
C VAL A 99 -2.72 -0.54 7.42
N GLN A 100 -2.85 -1.75 7.98
CA GLN A 100 -3.87 -2.72 7.64
C GLN A 100 -4.72 -3.06 8.88
N GLY A 101 -5.98 -3.44 8.64
CA GLY A 101 -6.91 -3.86 9.69
C GLY A 101 -7.98 -2.81 9.95
N HIS A 102 -8.12 -2.35 11.19
CA HIS A 102 -9.21 -1.51 11.64
C HIS A 102 -8.73 -0.36 12.52
N ALA A 103 -9.50 0.73 12.50
CA ALA A 103 -9.43 1.78 13.50
C ALA A 103 -10.51 1.58 14.57
N TYR A 104 -10.21 1.99 15.80
CA TYR A 104 -11.01 1.73 16.98
C TYR A 104 -11.28 3.00 17.78
N ALA A 105 -12.55 3.29 18.07
CA ALA A 105 -12.91 4.29 19.05
C ALA A 105 -12.86 3.69 20.46
N SER A 106 -12.56 4.50 21.47
CA SER A 106 -12.55 4.04 22.87
C SER A 106 -13.95 3.71 23.42
N LYS A 107 -14.99 4.26 22.80
CA LYS A 107 -16.40 3.95 23.04
C LYS A 107 -17.19 4.14 21.75
N PRO A 108 -18.37 3.49 21.61
CA PRO A 108 -19.27 3.77 20.50
C PRO A 108 -19.46 5.29 20.30
N SER A 109 -19.16 5.79 19.10
CA SER A 109 -19.24 7.22 18.76
C SER A 109 -19.70 7.39 17.31
N GLN A 110 -20.26 8.55 16.97
CA GLN A 110 -20.64 8.84 15.59
C GLN A 110 -19.41 9.12 14.71
N GLY A 111 -18.32 9.58 15.30
CA GLY A 111 -17.05 9.74 14.60
C GLY A 111 -15.88 9.96 15.55
N PHE A 112 -14.70 9.62 15.05
CA PHE A 112 -13.44 9.67 15.78
C PHE A 112 -12.29 9.81 14.78
N LYS A 113 -11.16 10.34 15.26
CA LYS A 113 -9.94 10.44 14.46
C LYS A 113 -9.08 9.19 14.60
N ALA A 114 -8.35 8.81 13.56
CA ALA A 114 -7.22 7.89 13.68
C ALA A 114 -5.99 8.53 13.01
N SER A 115 -4.80 8.24 13.51
CA SER A 115 -3.57 8.82 12.95
C SER A 115 -2.36 7.92 13.13
N ILE A 116 -1.40 8.11 12.24
CA ILE A 116 -0.03 7.61 12.37
C ILE A 116 0.94 8.80 12.34
N ALA A 117 2.01 8.72 13.11
CA ALA A 117 3.17 9.59 12.95
C ALA A 117 4.44 8.79 13.16
N LEU A 118 5.38 8.90 12.22
CA LEU A 118 6.67 8.23 12.30
C LEU A 118 7.74 9.25 12.64
N TYR A 119 8.51 8.94 13.68
CA TYR A 119 9.60 9.77 14.15
C TYR A 119 10.92 9.02 14.10
N ARG A 120 12.00 9.78 13.92
CA ARG A 120 13.38 9.31 14.09
C ARG A 120 14.05 10.11 15.21
N GLN A 121 14.68 9.42 16.15
CA GLN A 121 15.49 10.07 17.18
C GLN A 121 16.84 10.52 16.61
N ALA A 122 17.41 11.58 17.18
CA ALA A 122 18.73 12.07 16.79
C ALA A 122 19.86 11.10 17.20
N ASP A 123 19.71 10.48 18.37
CA ASP A 123 20.57 9.45 18.99
C ASP A 123 19.72 8.43 19.79
N ASP A 124 20.36 7.48 20.48
CA ASP A 124 19.71 6.40 21.24
C ASP A 124 19.07 6.84 22.58
N THR A 125 19.02 8.14 22.88
CA THR A 125 18.41 8.66 24.11
C THR A 125 16.95 9.06 23.88
N LEU A 126 16.07 8.67 24.81
CA LEU A 126 14.63 8.92 24.71
C LEU A 126 14.26 10.43 24.69
N ASP A 127 15.12 11.29 25.24
CA ASP A 127 14.95 12.75 25.32
C ASP A 127 15.51 13.51 24.11
N SER A 128 16.10 12.81 23.15
CA SER A 128 16.68 13.43 21.96
C SER A 128 15.60 14.06 21.05
N PRO A 129 15.91 15.16 20.36
CA PRO A 129 14.94 15.81 19.49
C PRO A 129 14.47 14.85 18.40
N LEU A 130 13.15 14.71 18.28
CA LEU A 130 12.50 13.86 17.29
C LEU A 130 12.41 14.60 15.96
N LYS A 131 12.86 13.95 14.89
CA LYS A 131 12.53 14.37 13.53
C LYS A 131 11.27 13.64 13.08
N GLU A 132 10.19 14.38 12.84
CA GLU A 132 9.01 13.85 12.15
C GLU A 132 9.38 13.48 10.71
N LEU A 133 9.15 12.23 10.35
CA LEU A 133 9.33 11.71 8.98
C LEU A 133 8.01 11.65 8.23
N LEU A 134 6.91 11.44 8.94
CA LEU A 134 5.56 11.27 8.41
C LEU A 134 4.54 11.59 9.50
N SER A 135 3.44 12.25 9.14
CA SER A 135 2.27 12.44 9.99
C SER A 135 1.00 12.48 9.15
N LYS A 136 0.06 11.58 9.45
CA LYS A 136 -1.22 11.46 8.74
C LYS A 136 -2.37 11.23 9.69
N GLU A 137 -3.45 11.98 9.51
CA GLU A 137 -4.68 11.88 10.28
C GLU A 137 -5.88 11.70 9.34
N ILE A 138 -6.76 10.77 9.68
CA ILE A 138 -8.01 10.51 8.98
C ILE A 138 -9.19 10.68 9.95
N TRP A 139 -10.32 11.11 9.42
CA TRP A 139 -11.58 11.21 10.14
C TRP A 139 -12.46 10.01 9.80
N LEU A 140 -12.92 9.30 10.82
CA LEU A 140 -13.79 8.13 10.67
C LEU A 140 -15.17 8.40 11.24
N THR A 141 -16.19 7.83 10.62
CA THR A 141 -17.57 7.88 11.09
C THR A 141 -18.22 6.50 11.12
N GLY A 142 -19.34 6.37 11.84
CA GLY A 142 -20.25 5.26 11.61
C GLY A 142 -20.87 5.30 10.21
N SER A 143 -21.55 4.21 9.85
CA SER A 143 -22.22 4.09 8.56
C SER A 143 -23.39 5.07 8.46
N ARG A 144 -23.62 5.54 7.23
CA ARG A 144 -24.78 6.33 6.83
C ARG A 144 -24.97 6.22 5.33
N GLN A 145 -26.12 6.66 4.84
CA GLN A 145 -26.48 6.53 3.44
C GLN A 145 -27.34 7.70 2.98
N TRP A 146 -27.34 7.93 1.67
CA TRP A 146 -28.40 8.66 1.00
C TRP A 146 -29.59 7.73 0.85
N GLN A 147 -30.70 8.03 1.51
CA GLN A 147 -31.94 7.26 1.44
C GLN A 147 -32.92 7.93 0.49
N HIS A 148 -33.44 7.18 -0.48
CA HIS A 148 -34.49 7.68 -1.36
C HIS A 148 -35.77 7.95 -0.55
N THR A 149 -36.19 9.21 -0.53
CA THR A 149 -37.39 9.70 0.19
C THR A 149 -38.37 10.41 -0.74
N GLY A 150 -37.96 10.71 -1.96
CA GLY A 150 -38.79 11.33 -2.96
C GLY A 150 -39.82 10.37 -3.55
N SER A 151 -40.84 10.94 -4.19
CA SER A 151 -41.91 10.18 -4.86
C SER A 151 -41.69 10.07 -6.37
N ARG A 152 -40.60 10.64 -6.91
CA ARG A 152 -40.36 10.62 -8.36
C ARG A 152 -39.78 9.29 -8.79
N SER A 153 -40.03 8.95 -10.05
CA SER A 153 -39.43 7.79 -10.72
C SER A 153 -38.10 8.11 -11.40
N HIS A 154 -37.71 9.38 -11.46
CA HIS A 154 -36.49 9.88 -12.10
C HIS A 154 -36.08 11.24 -11.53
N ILE A 155 -34.78 11.53 -11.55
CA ILE A 155 -34.20 12.78 -11.07
C ILE A 155 -33.04 13.20 -11.98
N ASP A 156 -32.78 14.50 -12.08
CA ASP A 156 -31.52 15.01 -12.63
C ASP A 156 -30.54 15.29 -11.48
N SER A 157 -29.23 15.34 -11.75
CA SER A 157 -28.17 15.47 -10.73
C SER A 157 -28.34 16.70 -9.81
N ILE A 158 -28.89 17.80 -10.32
CA ILE A 158 -29.14 19.04 -9.57
C ILE A 158 -30.23 18.85 -8.51
N GLN A 159 -31.12 17.87 -8.69
CA GLN A 159 -32.26 17.59 -7.81
C GLN A 159 -31.97 16.47 -6.81
N PHE A 160 -30.72 15.99 -6.72
CA PHE A 160 -30.40 14.82 -5.89
C PHE A 160 -30.88 14.95 -4.45
N THR A 161 -30.65 16.10 -3.82
CA THR A 161 -31.05 16.35 -2.42
C THR A 161 -32.55 16.58 -2.22
N ASP A 162 -33.33 16.75 -3.28
CA ASP A 162 -34.80 16.79 -3.19
C ASP A 162 -35.38 15.37 -3.00
N GLU A 163 -34.63 14.35 -3.40
CA GLU A 163 -35.14 12.99 -3.60
C GLU A 163 -34.39 11.98 -2.73
N TYR A 164 -33.16 12.30 -2.34
CA TYR A 164 -32.38 11.57 -1.35
C TYR A 164 -32.12 12.44 -0.11
N SER A 165 -32.42 11.89 1.06
CA SER A 165 -32.05 12.48 2.34
C SER A 165 -30.89 11.71 2.96
N LEU A 166 -29.96 12.45 3.57
CA LEU A 166 -28.84 11.86 4.27
C LEU A 166 -29.28 11.32 5.62
N THR A 167 -29.03 10.04 5.89
CA THR A 167 -29.36 9.45 7.19
C THR A 167 -28.41 9.92 8.29
N ALA A 168 -28.87 9.87 9.54
CA ALA A 168 -28.03 10.15 10.70
C ALA A 168 -26.87 9.15 10.78
N VAL A 169 -25.71 9.63 11.22
CA VAL A 169 -24.52 8.80 11.42
C VAL A 169 -24.77 7.82 12.55
N THR A 170 -24.58 6.53 12.27
CA THR A 170 -24.68 5.47 13.29
C THR A 170 -23.52 5.59 14.29
N HIS A 171 -23.70 5.04 15.49
CA HIS A 171 -22.59 4.91 16.42
C HIS A 171 -21.77 3.68 16.04
N THR A 172 -20.46 3.84 15.90
CA THR A 172 -19.53 2.74 15.68
C THR A 172 -18.37 2.82 16.67
N GLN A 173 -17.75 1.67 16.90
CA GLN A 173 -16.51 1.56 17.65
C GLN A 173 -15.37 1.01 16.79
N LYS A 174 -15.66 0.48 15.60
CA LYS A 174 -14.69 -0.20 14.74
C LYS A 174 -14.99 0.12 13.27
N VAL A 175 -13.97 0.56 12.52
CA VAL A 175 -14.09 0.85 11.09
C VAL A 175 -12.92 0.20 10.34
N PRO A 176 -13.16 -0.62 9.31
CA PRO A 176 -12.08 -1.22 8.53
C PRO A 176 -11.32 -0.16 7.72
N LEU A 177 -9.99 -0.25 7.69
CA LEU A 177 -9.09 0.65 6.95
C LEU A 177 -8.98 0.27 5.47
N ARG A 178 -10.13 0.31 4.79
CA ARG A 178 -10.34 -0.16 3.42
C ARG A 178 -10.82 0.99 2.53
N TYR A 179 -10.29 1.09 1.30
CA TYR A 179 -10.62 2.17 0.36
C TYR A 179 -12.08 2.16 -0.12
N GLU A 180 -12.77 1.03 -0.01
CA GLU A 180 -14.21 0.89 -0.26
C GLU A 180 -15.02 1.82 0.65
N TYR A 181 -14.48 2.18 1.82
CA TYR A 181 -15.12 3.09 2.77
C TYR A 181 -14.66 4.55 2.63
N THR A 182 -13.80 4.85 1.66
CA THR A 182 -13.35 6.22 1.35
C THR A 182 -14.12 6.80 0.17
N LEU A 183 -13.93 8.09 -0.11
CA LEU A 183 -14.55 8.76 -1.26
C LEU A 183 -14.14 8.09 -2.58
N GLY A 184 -15.12 7.85 -3.45
CA GLY A 184 -14.91 7.29 -4.78
C GLY A 184 -16.12 6.48 -5.26
N GLY A 185 -15.85 5.44 -6.04
CA GLY A 185 -16.85 4.49 -6.51
C GLY A 185 -17.08 4.54 -8.01
N SER A 186 -18.13 3.85 -8.46
CA SER A 186 -18.51 3.73 -9.85
C SER A 186 -20.01 3.94 -10.07
N CYS A 187 -20.36 4.36 -11.27
CA CYS A 187 -21.72 4.57 -11.75
C CYS A 187 -21.98 3.62 -12.91
N GLN A 188 -22.81 2.59 -12.69
CA GLN A 188 -23.09 1.56 -13.69
C GLN A 188 -24.59 1.48 -14.02
N ALA A 189 -24.93 1.44 -15.31
CA ALA A 189 -26.28 1.16 -15.78
C ALA A 189 -26.23 0.34 -17.08
N THR A 190 -27.05 -0.70 -17.21
CA THR A 190 -27.04 -1.57 -18.41
C THR A 190 -28.39 -1.63 -19.09
N HIS A 191 -28.45 -1.44 -20.40
CA HIS A 191 -29.66 -1.56 -21.20
C HIS A 191 -29.60 -2.78 -22.12
N LEU A 192 -30.64 -3.60 -22.10
CA LEU A 192 -30.81 -4.71 -23.03
C LEU A 192 -31.56 -4.19 -24.25
N LYS A 193 -30.85 -4.05 -25.38
CA LYS A 193 -31.46 -3.70 -26.66
C LYS A 193 -31.98 -4.98 -27.31
N ASN A 194 -33.30 -5.11 -27.46
CA ASN A 194 -33.86 -6.14 -28.32
C ASN A 194 -33.52 -5.79 -29.76
N ILE A 195 -32.80 -6.66 -30.47
CA ILE A 195 -32.63 -6.52 -31.91
C ILE A 195 -33.96 -6.91 -32.54
N ASP A 196 -34.63 -5.97 -33.20
CA ASP A 196 -35.77 -6.30 -34.05
C ASP A 196 -35.29 -7.23 -35.17
N ASN A 197 -35.69 -8.50 -35.10
CA ASN A 197 -35.45 -9.53 -36.13
C ASN A 197 -36.28 -9.27 -37.40
N SER A 198 -36.31 -8.03 -37.91
CA SER A 198 -36.98 -7.69 -39.18
C SER A 198 -36.10 -7.94 -40.41
N SER A 199 -34.88 -8.48 -40.24
CA SER A 199 -33.94 -8.69 -41.35
C SER A 199 -33.03 -9.93 -41.23
N LYS A 200 -33.58 -11.09 -40.83
CA LYS A 200 -32.97 -12.39 -41.17
C LYS A 200 -34.03 -13.42 -41.58
N LYS A 201 -34.08 -13.66 -42.89
CA LYS A 201 -34.55 -14.94 -43.45
C LYS A 201 -33.42 -15.95 -43.28
N ASP A 202 -33.81 -17.13 -42.82
CA ASP A 202 -33.16 -18.44 -42.99
C ASP A 202 -31.77 -18.64 -42.37
N SER A 203 -31.74 -19.11 -41.12
CA SER A 203 -30.95 -20.30 -40.72
C SER A 203 -31.20 -20.65 -39.24
N ASN A 204 -31.48 -21.93 -38.99
CA ASN A 204 -31.64 -22.54 -37.67
C ASN A 204 -30.32 -22.62 -36.88
N GLU A 205 -30.49 -22.79 -35.56
CA GLU A 205 -29.55 -23.19 -34.49
C GLU A 205 -29.18 -22.07 -33.49
N ASP A 206 -29.63 -22.28 -32.24
CA ASP A 206 -29.32 -21.62 -30.95
C ASP A 206 -29.79 -20.17 -30.70
N ASP A 207 -31.10 -20.05 -30.41
CA ASP A 207 -31.88 -18.84 -30.08
C ASP A 207 -31.62 -18.22 -28.67
N ASP A 208 -30.35 -18.00 -28.27
CA ASP A 208 -30.05 -17.32 -26.98
C ASP A 208 -29.06 -16.14 -27.07
N LYS A 209 -28.76 -15.62 -28.26
CA LYS A 209 -27.71 -14.59 -28.45
C LYS A 209 -28.04 -13.48 -29.45
N ASN A 210 -29.12 -12.72 -29.24
CA ASN A 210 -29.35 -11.52 -30.08
C ASN A 210 -29.89 -10.29 -29.32
N SER A 211 -29.42 -10.05 -28.09
CA SER A 211 -29.55 -8.75 -27.43
C SER A 211 -28.19 -8.04 -27.39
N LEU A 212 -28.13 -6.82 -27.92
CA LEU A 212 -26.96 -5.96 -27.77
C LEU A 212 -27.06 -5.30 -26.38
N LYS A 213 -26.13 -5.62 -25.48
CA LYS A 213 -26.05 -5.01 -24.15
C LYS A 213 -25.30 -3.68 -24.27
N GLN A 214 -26.00 -2.56 -24.10
CA GLN A 214 -25.37 -1.26 -23.97
C GLN A 214 -25.08 -1.02 -22.48
N SER A 215 -23.82 -0.80 -22.11
CA SER A 215 -23.42 -0.51 -20.74
C SER A 215 -22.92 0.92 -20.59
N TYR A 216 -23.42 1.60 -19.57
CA TYR A 216 -22.83 2.80 -19.01
C TYR A 216 -22.01 2.39 -17.80
N HIS A 217 -20.73 2.78 -17.75
CA HIS A 217 -19.86 2.45 -16.63
C HIS A 217 -18.78 3.51 -16.50
N GLU A 218 -18.96 4.42 -15.54
CA GLU A 218 -18.02 5.47 -15.21
C GLU A 218 -17.47 5.26 -13.81
N VAL A 219 -16.23 5.68 -13.55
CA VAL A 219 -15.54 5.42 -12.27
C VAL A 219 -14.82 6.66 -11.76
N CYS A 220 -14.74 6.82 -10.45
CA CYS A 220 -13.81 7.76 -9.83
C CYS A 220 -12.39 7.23 -10.05
N TYR A 221 -11.59 7.85 -10.92
CA TYR A 221 -10.28 7.28 -11.28
C TYR A 221 -9.29 7.22 -10.11
N SER A 222 -9.45 8.07 -9.08
CA SER A 222 -8.62 8.04 -7.88
C SER A 222 -8.96 6.88 -6.95
N ASN A 223 -10.21 6.42 -6.94
CA ASN A 223 -10.65 5.26 -6.18
C ASN A 223 -11.96 4.67 -6.76
N PRO A 224 -11.86 3.77 -7.76
CA PRO A 224 -13.01 3.17 -8.44
C PRO A 224 -13.91 2.30 -7.56
N ILE A 225 -13.39 1.78 -6.45
CA ILE A 225 -14.10 0.85 -5.55
C ILE A 225 -14.71 1.55 -4.32
N GLY A 226 -14.47 2.86 -4.17
CA GLY A 226 -14.97 3.68 -3.08
C GLY A 226 -16.47 3.89 -3.10
N ARG A 227 -16.92 4.92 -2.39
CA ARG A 227 -18.34 5.32 -2.37
C ARG A 227 -18.52 6.83 -2.29
N GLY A 228 -19.73 7.31 -2.57
CA GLY A 228 -20.09 8.72 -2.43
C GLY A 228 -19.69 9.65 -3.57
N TRP A 229 -19.07 9.16 -4.64
CA TRP A 229 -18.92 9.91 -5.89
C TRP A 229 -19.96 9.46 -6.92
N PHE A 230 -20.47 10.42 -7.69
CA PHE A 230 -21.37 10.17 -8.82
C PHE A 230 -20.91 10.92 -10.08
N GLU A 231 -21.05 10.27 -11.22
CA GLU A 231 -20.86 10.94 -12.51
C GLU A 231 -22.14 11.73 -12.88
N GLN A 232 -21.97 12.95 -13.41
CA GLN A 232 -23.06 13.91 -13.67
C GLN A 232 -24.20 13.36 -14.56
N GLY A 233 -23.88 12.57 -15.57
CA GLY A 233 -24.79 11.94 -16.51
C GLY A 233 -25.44 10.63 -16.03
N TYR A 234 -25.03 10.09 -14.88
CA TYR A 234 -25.52 8.79 -14.38
C TYR A 234 -27.05 8.73 -14.26
N PHE A 235 -27.68 9.71 -13.62
CA PHE A 235 -29.14 9.70 -13.41
C PHE A 235 -29.93 9.85 -14.71
N SER A 236 -29.40 10.63 -15.67
CA SER A 236 -29.97 10.73 -17.02
C SER A 236 -29.88 9.37 -17.74
N LYS A 237 -28.80 8.61 -17.54
CA LYS A 237 -28.62 7.28 -18.12
C LYS A 237 -29.53 6.23 -17.49
N LEU A 238 -29.77 6.27 -16.18
CA LEU A 238 -30.78 5.40 -15.54
C LEU A 238 -32.14 5.59 -16.19
N ARG A 239 -32.56 6.85 -16.41
CA ARG A 239 -33.82 7.18 -17.09
C ARG A 239 -33.84 6.69 -18.54
N GLU A 240 -32.79 6.96 -19.32
CA GLU A 240 -32.66 6.50 -20.70
C GLU A 240 -32.80 4.98 -20.81
N TYR A 241 -32.17 4.26 -19.88
CA TYR A 241 -32.16 2.80 -19.85
C TYR A 241 -33.38 2.18 -19.14
N LYS A 242 -34.30 3.01 -18.64
CA LYS A 242 -35.52 2.62 -17.91
C LYS A 242 -35.26 1.85 -16.61
N HIS A 243 -34.17 2.19 -15.92
CA HIS A 243 -33.91 1.71 -14.56
C HIS A 243 -34.69 2.52 -13.53
N SER A 244 -35.12 1.86 -12.46
CA SER A 244 -35.60 2.55 -11.25
C SER A 244 -34.44 3.24 -10.55
N LEU A 245 -34.72 4.34 -9.84
CA LEU A 245 -33.76 4.95 -8.94
C LEU A 245 -33.36 3.96 -7.83
N PRO A 246 -32.07 3.87 -7.47
CA PRO A 246 -31.63 3.04 -6.35
C PRO A 246 -32.26 3.48 -5.03
N GLU A 247 -32.63 2.52 -4.17
CA GLU A 247 -33.26 2.83 -2.88
C GLU A 247 -32.32 3.61 -1.95
N PHE A 248 -31.03 3.31 -1.99
CA PHE A 248 -30.03 4.01 -1.20
C PHE A 248 -28.66 4.03 -1.88
N PHE A 249 -27.81 4.97 -1.45
CA PHE A 249 -26.38 4.98 -1.77
C PHE A 249 -25.55 5.07 -0.49
N PRO A 250 -24.57 4.17 -0.28
CA PRO A 250 -23.72 4.22 0.90
C PRO A 250 -22.78 5.44 0.82
N VAL A 251 -22.50 6.05 1.97
CA VAL A 251 -21.62 7.23 2.09
C VAL A 251 -20.27 6.82 2.70
N PRO A 252 -19.15 7.47 2.33
CA PRO A 252 -17.84 7.20 2.93
C PRO A 252 -17.88 7.26 4.46
N GLN A 253 -17.16 6.33 5.08
CA GLN A 253 -16.90 6.32 6.52
C GLN A 253 -15.52 6.86 6.85
N ILE A 254 -14.62 7.00 5.86
CA ILE A 254 -13.27 7.50 6.05
C ILE A 254 -13.06 8.71 5.14
N MET A 255 -12.71 9.84 5.75
CA MET A 255 -12.50 11.12 5.09
C MET A 255 -11.15 11.73 5.49
N PRO A 256 -10.58 12.62 4.67
CA PRO A 256 -9.44 13.42 5.09
C PRO A 256 -9.76 14.23 6.35
N LYS A 257 -8.72 14.59 7.10
CA LYS A 257 -8.84 15.47 8.26
C LYS A 257 -9.63 16.74 7.93
N GLY A 258 -10.67 17.02 8.73
CA GLY A 258 -11.48 18.23 8.63
C GLY A 258 -12.50 18.23 7.49
N VAL A 259 -12.58 17.16 6.70
CA VAL A 259 -13.58 17.04 5.62
C VAL A 259 -14.83 16.35 6.16
N ILE A 260 -15.96 17.04 6.08
CA ILE A 260 -17.28 16.49 6.38
C ILE A 260 -18.01 16.32 5.05
N TYR A 261 -18.37 15.08 4.72
CA TYR A 261 -19.26 14.83 3.60
C TYR A 261 -20.67 15.21 4.05
N GLU A 262 -21.35 16.12 3.37
CA GLU A 262 -22.77 16.49 3.64
C GLU A 262 -23.58 16.68 2.36
N THR A 263 -22.90 16.84 1.23
CA THR A 263 -23.47 17.01 -0.11
C THR A 263 -22.89 15.92 -1.01
N PRO A 264 -23.67 15.34 -1.94
CA PRO A 264 -23.12 14.36 -2.87
C PRO A 264 -22.01 14.98 -3.72
N LEU A 265 -20.90 14.28 -3.90
CA LEU A 265 -19.90 14.71 -4.87
C LEU A 265 -20.34 14.24 -6.25
N ILE A 266 -20.75 15.20 -7.09
CA ILE A 266 -21.15 14.93 -8.47
C ILE A 266 -20.22 15.71 -9.40
N THR A 267 -19.47 14.99 -10.23
CA THR A 267 -18.56 15.63 -11.20
C THR A 267 -18.85 15.15 -12.61
N LYS A 268 -18.54 16.00 -13.58
CA LYS A 268 -18.51 15.60 -14.98
C LYS A 268 -17.16 14.96 -15.27
N GLN A 269 -17.16 13.80 -15.91
CA GLN A 269 -15.97 13.26 -16.55
C GLN A 269 -16.20 13.26 -18.07
N GLN A 270 -15.14 13.47 -18.86
CA GLN A 270 -15.24 13.56 -20.31
C GLN A 270 -14.40 12.49 -20.99
N GLY A 271 -15.03 11.61 -21.77
CA GLY A 271 -14.41 10.89 -22.89
C GLY A 271 -13.11 10.13 -22.58
N ALA A 272 -12.36 9.81 -23.65
CA ALA A 272 -11.08 9.13 -23.55
C ALA A 272 -10.02 10.09 -23.00
N MET A 273 -9.78 10.03 -21.68
CA MET A 273 -8.67 10.71 -21.01
C MET A 273 -7.44 9.80 -20.97
N THR A 274 -6.26 10.41 -20.96
CA THR A 274 -5.00 9.74 -20.63
C THR A 274 -4.91 9.50 -19.12
N ALA A 275 -4.07 8.55 -18.69
CA ALA A 275 -3.87 8.28 -17.27
C ALA A 275 -3.38 9.52 -16.49
N PHE A 276 -2.57 10.37 -17.13
CA PHE A 276 -2.11 11.64 -16.58
C PHE A 276 -3.29 12.60 -16.33
N GLU A 277 -4.14 12.82 -17.34
CA GLU A 277 -5.34 13.67 -17.18
C GLU A 277 -6.31 13.13 -16.13
N MET A 278 -6.46 11.80 -16.02
CA MET A 278 -7.27 11.18 -14.98
C MET A 278 -6.77 11.48 -13.57
N ALA A 279 -5.44 11.58 -13.38
CA ALA A 279 -4.81 11.85 -12.09
C ALA A 279 -4.94 13.32 -11.67
N GLU A 280 -5.01 14.23 -12.64
CA GLU A 280 -5.18 15.67 -12.40
C GLU A 280 -6.64 16.07 -12.06
N LEU A 281 -7.60 15.14 -12.14
CA LEU A 281 -8.97 15.41 -11.73
C LEU A 281 -9.07 15.60 -10.21
N ASP A 282 -9.50 16.80 -9.80
CA ASP A 282 -9.75 17.11 -8.39
C ASP A 282 -11.12 16.58 -7.95
N TYR A 283 -11.09 15.51 -7.15
CA TYR A 283 -12.24 15.04 -6.39
C TYR A 283 -12.21 15.71 -5.02
N GLN A 284 -12.90 16.83 -4.86
CA GLN A 284 -12.98 17.63 -3.62
C GLN A 284 -13.24 16.74 -2.38
N GLY A 285 -12.17 16.34 -1.67
CA GLY A 285 -12.21 15.35 -0.60
C GLY A 285 -11.62 13.97 -0.93
N ALA A 286 -10.59 13.92 -1.79
CA ALA A 286 -9.85 12.75 -2.28
C ALA A 286 -9.78 11.55 -1.30
N PRO A 287 -9.76 10.30 -1.81
CA PRO A 287 -9.75 9.10 -0.97
C PRO A 287 -8.62 9.14 0.07
N ALA A 288 -9.00 9.15 1.36
CA ALA A 288 -8.06 9.16 2.47
C ALA A 288 -8.00 7.77 3.12
N GLY A 289 -7.03 6.94 2.69
CA GLY A 289 -6.74 5.65 3.30
C GLY A 289 -5.42 5.63 4.05
N LEU A 290 -5.14 4.52 4.73
CA LEU A 290 -3.80 4.20 5.28
C LEU A 290 -3.19 2.95 4.62
N SER A 291 -3.91 2.26 3.75
CA SER A 291 -3.51 1.04 3.06
C SER A 291 -3.04 1.32 1.62
N ALA A 292 -2.67 0.27 0.89
CA ALA A 292 -2.12 0.38 -0.45
C ALA A 292 -3.16 0.86 -1.48
N LEU A 293 -2.76 1.79 -2.35
CA LEU A 293 -3.50 2.19 -3.55
C LEU A 293 -3.24 1.17 -4.65
N HIS A 294 -4.28 0.75 -5.37
CA HIS A 294 -4.12 -0.21 -6.46
C HIS A 294 -3.38 0.41 -7.65
N ARG A 295 -2.50 -0.38 -8.29
CA ARG A 295 -1.67 0.05 -9.44
C ARG A 295 -2.45 0.58 -10.65
N SER A 296 -3.71 0.15 -10.82
CA SER A 296 -4.58 0.58 -11.93
C SER A 296 -5.36 1.87 -11.66
N TRP A 297 -5.23 2.48 -10.48
CA TRP A 297 -5.90 3.74 -10.17
C TRP A 297 -5.06 4.91 -10.63
N ALA A 298 -5.68 6.01 -11.06
CA ALA A 298 -5.01 7.13 -11.71
C ALA A 298 -3.74 7.65 -10.99
N PRO A 299 -3.70 7.80 -9.64
CA PRO A 299 -2.50 8.27 -8.94
C PRO A 299 -1.24 7.44 -9.21
N ARG A 300 -1.41 6.15 -9.53
CA ARG A 300 -0.31 5.25 -9.90
C ARG A 300 -0.28 4.98 -11.39
N LEU A 301 -1.42 4.77 -12.04
CA LEU A 301 -1.51 4.52 -13.47
C LEU A 301 -0.83 5.62 -14.30
N ALA A 302 -0.92 6.88 -13.87
CA ALA A 302 -0.21 8.00 -14.51
C ALA A 302 1.32 7.86 -14.52
N LYS A 303 1.89 7.04 -13.63
CA LYS A 303 3.33 6.76 -13.51
C LYS A 303 3.78 5.55 -14.33
N ALA A 304 2.85 4.79 -14.91
CA ALA A 304 3.15 3.59 -15.67
C ALA A 304 3.85 3.89 -17.02
N GLY A 305 3.89 5.15 -17.46
CA GLY A 305 4.39 5.55 -18.77
C GLY A 305 3.39 5.31 -19.90
N THR A 306 3.81 5.63 -21.12
CA THR A 306 2.93 5.60 -22.31
C THR A 306 3.07 4.27 -23.07
N TYR A 307 1.96 3.51 -23.16
CA TYR A 307 1.85 2.23 -23.88
C TYR A 307 1.02 2.39 -25.17
N ASP A 308 1.52 3.18 -26.12
CA ASP A 308 0.86 3.44 -27.41
C ASP A 308 1.36 2.51 -28.53
N GLU A 309 0.90 2.74 -29.77
CA GLU A 309 1.34 1.98 -30.95
C GLU A 309 2.85 2.11 -31.18
N GLN A 310 3.44 3.28 -30.89
CA GLN A 310 4.88 3.48 -31.04
C GLN A 310 5.67 2.63 -30.05
N TRP A 311 5.24 2.55 -28.79
CA TRP A 311 5.79 1.62 -27.81
C TRP A 311 5.64 0.17 -28.29
N LEU A 312 4.46 -0.21 -28.77
CA LEU A 312 4.19 -1.59 -29.22
C LEU A 312 5.10 -2.00 -30.38
N GLU A 313 5.32 -1.12 -31.36
CA GLU A 313 6.13 -1.40 -32.54
C GLU A 313 7.65 -1.39 -32.26
N ASN A 314 8.11 -0.50 -31.37
CA ASN A 314 9.55 -0.17 -31.27
C ASN A 314 10.19 -0.45 -29.90
N ARG A 315 9.40 -0.65 -28.84
CA ARG A 315 9.88 -0.76 -27.46
C ARG A 315 9.47 -2.03 -26.75
N HIS A 316 8.31 -2.60 -27.10
CA HIS A 316 7.84 -3.86 -26.53
C HIS A 316 8.92 -4.96 -26.64
N PRO A 317 9.21 -5.72 -25.57
CA PRO A 317 8.48 -5.79 -24.29
C PRO A 317 9.03 -4.88 -23.17
N ASN A 318 9.97 -3.99 -23.45
CA ASN A 318 10.65 -3.18 -22.43
C ASN A 318 9.76 -2.04 -21.91
N LEU A 319 10.09 -1.51 -20.72
CA LEU A 319 9.37 -0.40 -20.12
C LEU A 319 9.35 0.83 -21.04
N PRO A 320 8.23 1.60 -21.09
CA PRO A 320 8.21 2.92 -21.70
C PRO A 320 9.34 3.82 -21.17
N LYS A 321 9.84 4.73 -22.01
CA LYS A 321 10.94 5.62 -21.63
C LYS A 321 10.53 6.64 -20.56
N ASP A 322 9.24 6.95 -20.49
CA ASP A 322 8.61 7.84 -19.53
C ASP A 322 8.03 7.11 -18.31
N PHE A 323 8.36 5.83 -18.10
CA PHE A 323 7.97 5.08 -16.89
C PHE A 323 8.61 5.72 -15.65
N ASP A 324 7.79 6.04 -14.64
CA ASP A 324 8.23 6.53 -13.34
C ASP A 324 8.20 5.39 -12.30
N PHE A 325 9.35 5.08 -11.70
CA PHE A 325 9.47 4.03 -10.69
C PHE A 325 8.67 4.29 -9.40
N GLY A 326 8.21 5.52 -9.17
CA GLY A 326 7.19 5.82 -8.17
C GLY A 326 5.88 5.05 -8.40
N TYR A 327 5.66 4.46 -9.58
CA TYR A 327 4.61 3.48 -9.86
C TYR A 327 4.64 2.30 -8.87
N TRP A 328 5.81 1.87 -8.41
CA TRP A 328 5.96 0.72 -7.52
C TRP A 328 5.77 1.03 -6.04
N ASN A 329 5.77 2.31 -5.66
CA ASN A 329 5.32 2.72 -4.33
C ASN A 329 3.80 2.63 -4.27
N CYS A 330 3.28 1.74 -3.43
CA CYS A 330 1.84 1.49 -3.33
C CYS A 330 1.19 2.28 -2.19
N ALA A 331 1.97 2.85 -1.26
CA ALA A 331 1.42 3.80 -0.30
C ALA A 331 0.98 5.09 -1.01
N PRO A 332 -0.09 5.76 -0.52
CA PRO A 332 -0.34 7.16 -0.87
C PRO A 332 0.91 8.02 -0.70
N GLU A 333 1.06 9.08 -1.50
CA GLU A 333 2.26 9.93 -1.50
C GLU A 333 2.54 10.54 -0.12
N ASP A 334 1.48 10.90 0.62
CA ASP A 334 1.55 11.38 1.99
C ASP A 334 1.89 10.31 3.03
N GLN A 335 2.26 9.09 2.60
CA GLN A 335 2.70 7.94 3.40
C GLN A 335 4.02 7.34 2.88
N GLN A 336 4.70 8.04 1.98
CA GLN A 336 6.00 7.64 1.45
C GLN A 336 7.10 8.47 2.11
N ILE A 337 8.14 7.80 2.62
CA ILE A 337 9.28 8.44 3.28
C ILE A 337 10.59 8.10 2.58
N ASP A 338 11.65 8.87 2.81
CA ASP A 338 13.01 8.41 2.50
C ASP A 338 13.28 7.09 3.25
N TYR A 339 14.11 6.21 2.68
CA TYR A 339 14.46 4.96 3.37
C TYR A 339 14.94 5.25 4.80
N PRO A 340 14.35 4.59 5.81
CA PRO A 340 14.65 4.89 7.19
C PRO A 340 16.09 4.51 7.54
N ASP A 341 16.74 5.36 8.33
CA ASP A 341 18.12 5.17 8.78
C ASP A 341 18.14 4.26 10.00
N LEU A 342 18.18 2.94 9.77
CA LEU A 342 18.10 1.94 10.85
C LEU A 342 19.29 1.97 11.83
N THR A 343 20.31 2.81 11.58
CA THR A 343 21.34 3.08 12.60
C THR A 343 20.82 3.91 13.76
N LYS A 344 19.64 4.54 13.61
CA LYS A 344 18.98 5.37 14.63
C LYS A 344 17.63 4.79 15.04
N PRO A 345 17.16 5.04 16.27
CA PRO A 345 15.83 4.63 16.69
C PRO A 345 14.74 5.29 15.87
N HIS A 346 13.74 4.50 15.50
CA HIS A 346 12.53 4.95 14.87
C HIS A 346 11.32 4.53 15.69
N THR A 347 10.28 5.36 15.67
CA THR A 347 9.11 5.15 16.49
C THR A 347 7.85 5.53 15.74
N LEU A 348 6.90 4.61 15.71
CA LEU A 348 5.58 4.81 15.12
C LEU A 348 4.57 5.11 16.23
N LEU A 349 4.12 6.35 16.30
CA LEU A 349 2.99 6.76 17.14
C LEU A 349 1.70 6.46 16.39
N VAL A 350 0.81 5.73 17.03
CA VAL A 350 -0.50 5.38 16.48
C VAL A 350 -1.60 5.88 17.42
N ASN A 351 -2.69 6.40 16.87
CA ASN A 351 -3.85 6.84 17.63
C ASN A 351 -5.12 6.21 17.07
N ASN A 352 -5.89 5.53 17.91
CA ASN A 352 -7.13 4.82 17.57
C ASN A 352 -6.92 3.74 16.49
N LEU A 353 -5.76 3.09 16.50
CA LEU A 353 -5.36 2.01 15.58
C LEU A 353 -5.01 0.71 16.33
N THR A 354 -5.42 0.60 17.58
CA THR A 354 -5.37 -0.64 18.36
C THR A 354 -6.73 -0.86 19.03
N GLU A 355 -7.07 -2.10 19.34
CA GLU A 355 -8.31 -2.40 20.05
C GLU A 355 -8.40 -1.61 21.37
N GLY A 356 -9.58 -1.06 21.67
CA GLY A 356 -9.79 -0.15 22.81
C GLY A 356 -9.50 1.33 22.52
N GLY A 357 -8.92 1.65 21.36
CA GLY A 357 -8.56 3.02 20.96
C GLY A 357 -7.42 3.61 21.79
N GLY A 358 -7.24 4.94 21.75
CA GLY A 358 -6.18 5.64 22.49
C GLY A 358 -4.88 5.81 21.70
N GLN A 359 -3.82 6.24 22.39
CA GLN A 359 -2.49 6.41 21.80
C GLN A 359 -1.54 5.32 22.24
N GLN A 360 -0.85 4.73 21.27
CA GLN A 360 0.15 3.69 21.50
C GLN A 360 1.41 4.04 20.74
N LEU A 361 2.54 3.62 21.29
CA LEU A 361 3.85 3.86 20.71
C LEU A 361 4.47 2.52 20.32
N ILE A 362 4.92 2.40 19.07
CA ILE A 362 5.58 1.20 18.57
C ILE A 362 7.04 1.53 18.29
N LEU A 363 7.95 0.88 19.01
CA LEU A 363 9.39 0.99 18.79
C LEU A 363 9.77 0.08 17.61
N LEU A 364 10.26 0.69 16.54
CA LEU A 364 10.65 -0.06 15.35
C LEU A 364 12.01 -0.74 15.57
N PRO A 365 12.18 -1.99 15.10
CA PRO A 365 13.44 -2.71 15.26
C PRO A 365 14.52 -2.06 14.40
N ARG A 366 15.74 -1.96 14.93
CA ARG A 366 16.92 -1.46 14.21
C ARG A 366 17.65 -2.58 13.44
N HIS A 367 16.96 -3.66 13.10
CA HIS A 367 17.54 -4.83 12.45
C HIS A 367 17.94 -4.51 11.00
N ARG A 368 19.06 -5.05 10.55
CA ARG A 368 19.65 -4.72 9.24
C ARG A 368 19.79 -5.96 8.37
N ALA A 369 19.37 -5.82 7.11
CA ALA A 369 19.60 -6.80 6.06
C ALA A 369 20.69 -6.31 5.12
N PHE A 370 21.55 -7.21 4.66
CA PHE A 370 22.64 -6.87 3.74
C PHE A 370 23.04 -8.07 2.90
N VAL A 371 23.65 -7.79 1.75
CA VAL A 371 24.20 -8.81 0.86
C VAL A 371 25.72 -8.73 0.88
N LEU A 372 26.37 -9.86 1.11
CA LEU A 372 27.80 -10.03 0.83
C LEU A 372 27.95 -10.46 -0.63
N ALA A 373 28.33 -9.52 -1.49
CA ALA A 373 28.50 -9.73 -2.91
C ALA A 373 29.97 -10.05 -3.23
N SER A 374 30.22 -11.12 -3.98
CA SER A 374 31.54 -11.44 -4.52
C SER A 374 31.66 -10.85 -5.92
N ILE A 375 32.45 -9.79 -6.07
CA ILE A 375 32.64 -9.02 -7.30
C ILE A 375 34.15 -8.91 -7.53
N ASP A 376 34.63 -9.27 -8.73
CA ASP A 376 36.06 -9.24 -9.08
C ASP A 376 36.99 -9.94 -8.06
N TYR A 377 36.53 -11.06 -7.50
CA TYR A 377 37.21 -11.83 -6.43
C TYR A 377 37.32 -11.12 -5.08
N GLU A 378 36.66 -9.99 -4.88
CA GLU A 378 36.53 -9.29 -3.60
C GLU A 378 35.13 -9.44 -3.01
N HIS A 379 35.06 -9.47 -1.68
CA HIS A 379 33.79 -9.44 -0.96
C HIS A 379 33.40 -8.01 -0.60
N GLN A 380 32.23 -7.58 -1.08
CA GLN A 380 31.67 -6.26 -0.82
C GLN A 380 30.35 -6.37 -0.04
N VAL A 381 30.23 -5.61 1.04
CA VAL A 381 28.96 -5.45 1.76
C VAL A 381 28.06 -4.48 0.99
N LYS A 382 26.84 -4.91 0.70
CA LYS A 382 25.78 -4.09 0.11
C LYS A 382 24.58 -4.05 1.07
N PRO A 383 24.40 -2.99 1.87
CA PRO A 383 23.21 -2.84 2.71
C PRO A 383 21.93 -2.86 1.88
N MET A 384 20.89 -3.50 2.38
CA MET A 384 19.57 -3.49 1.75
C MET A 384 18.73 -2.36 2.36
N SER A 385 17.96 -1.67 1.53
CA SER A 385 17.08 -0.58 1.97
C SER A 385 15.75 -1.13 2.47
N LEU A 386 15.29 -0.69 3.65
CA LEU A 386 13.93 -0.95 4.10
C LEU A 386 12.97 -0.09 3.28
N ASP A 387 12.16 -0.68 2.41
CA ASP A 387 11.31 0.06 1.49
C ASP A 387 9.80 -0.18 1.68
N THR A 388 9.44 -1.07 2.60
CA THR A 388 8.03 -1.28 2.96
C THR A 388 7.93 -1.59 4.45
N LEU A 389 7.09 -0.83 5.16
CA LEU A 389 6.67 -1.06 6.53
C LEU A 389 5.15 -1.21 6.53
N ILE A 390 4.65 -2.35 6.99
CA ILE A 390 3.22 -2.60 7.15
C ILE A 390 2.92 -2.83 8.63
N PHE A 391 2.07 -2.00 9.22
CA PHE A 391 1.51 -2.20 10.55
C PHE A 391 0.13 -2.83 10.45
N ASN A 392 -0.03 -4.04 10.99
CA ASN A 392 -1.32 -4.71 11.10
C ASN A 392 -1.93 -4.48 12.49
N THR A 393 -3.03 -3.75 12.55
CA THR A 393 -3.69 -3.35 13.80
C THR A 393 -4.41 -4.50 14.50
N ASP A 394 -4.86 -5.50 13.75
CA ASP A 394 -5.71 -6.57 14.27
C ASP A 394 -4.86 -7.68 14.88
N ASN A 395 -3.77 -8.04 14.21
CA ASN A 395 -2.84 -9.06 14.68
C ASN A 395 -1.70 -8.47 15.53
N MET A 396 -1.64 -7.14 15.66
CA MET A 396 -0.57 -6.41 16.34
C MET A 396 0.81 -6.90 15.88
N SER A 397 1.07 -6.74 14.58
CA SER A 397 2.32 -7.17 13.94
C SER A 397 2.86 -6.13 12.98
N LEU A 398 4.17 -6.21 12.71
CA LEU A 398 4.83 -5.48 11.63
C LEU A 398 5.32 -6.46 10.57
N LYS A 399 5.18 -6.10 9.29
CA LYS A 399 5.94 -6.71 8.20
C LYS A 399 6.90 -5.66 7.64
N LEU A 400 8.17 -6.03 7.57
CA LEU A 400 9.24 -5.21 7.02
C LEU A 400 9.81 -5.88 5.77
N VAL A 401 10.02 -5.12 4.70
CA VAL A 401 10.60 -5.62 3.44
C VAL A 401 11.85 -4.82 3.08
N TRP A 402 12.96 -5.52 2.94
CA TRP A 402 14.23 -4.96 2.48
C TRP A 402 14.49 -5.33 1.04
N ARG A 403 15.04 -4.39 0.28
CA ARG A 403 15.42 -4.59 -1.12
C ARG A 403 16.81 -4.03 -1.41
N LEU A 404 17.56 -4.76 -2.23
CA LEU A 404 18.79 -4.30 -2.87
C LEU A 404 18.63 -4.42 -4.37
N PHE A 405 19.18 -3.45 -5.08
CA PHE A 405 19.24 -3.39 -6.53
C PHE A 405 20.71 -3.26 -6.95
N LEU A 406 21.28 -4.29 -7.56
CA LEU A 406 22.70 -4.37 -7.89
C LEU A 406 22.88 -4.51 -9.42
N PRO A 407 23.59 -3.59 -10.09
CA PRO A 407 23.82 -3.68 -11.54
C PRO A 407 24.49 -5.00 -11.95
N THR A 408 23.96 -5.68 -12.96
CA THR A 408 24.53 -6.98 -13.42
C THR A 408 25.88 -6.81 -14.12
N ASN A 409 26.17 -5.62 -14.66
CA ASN A 409 27.45 -5.28 -15.26
C ASN A 409 28.64 -5.27 -14.26
N LEU A 410 28.37 -5.31 -12.95
CA LEU A 410 29.37 -5.59 -11.93
C LEU A 410 29.80 -7.06 -11.90
N ASN A 411 29.14 -7.94 -12.67
CA ASN A 411 29.42 -9.37 -12.77
C ASN A 411 29.56 -10.06 -11.41
N PRO A 412 28.58 -9.94 -10.49
CA PRO A 412 28.63 -10.65 -9.22
C PRO A 412 28.68 -12.17 -9.46
N THR A 413 29.64 -12.84 -8.84
CA THR A 413 29.78 -14.29 -8.94
C THR A 413 28.97 -15.01 -7.87
N LYS A 414 28.84 -14.41 -6.68
CA LYS A 414 28.07 -14.94 -5.54
C LYS A 414 27.40 -13.81 -4.76
N LEU A 415 26.15 -14.02 -4.34
CA LEU A 415 25.42 -13.16 -3.41
C LEU A 415 24.99 -13.97 -2.18
N GLU A 416 25.43 -13.56 -0.99
CA GLU A 416 25.00 -14.14 0.28
C GLU A 416 24.16 -13.14 1.07
N VAL A 417 22.89 -13.44 1.32
CA VAL A 417 22.01 -12.57 2.10
C VAL A 417 22.17 -12.86 3.58
N ARG A 418 22.35 -11.81 4.37
CA ARG A 418 22.58 -11.87 5.81
C ARG A 418 21.70 -10.86 6.54
N PHE A 419 21.45 -11.14 7.81
CA PHE A 419 20.60 -10.34 8.67
C PHE A 419 21.21 -10.28 10.07
N THR A 420 21.13 -9.10 10.70
CA THR A 420 21.53 -8.91 12.10
C THR A 420 20.42 -8.21 12.87
N THR A 421 20.16 -8.70 14.08
CA THR A 421 19.27 -8.07 15.05
C THR A 421 19.99 -7.04 15.92
N ASP A 422 21.32 -7.07 15.96
CA ASP A 422 22.14 -6.11 16.67
C ASP A 422 22.49 -4.93 15.73
N PRO A 423 21.98 -3.72 16.00
CA PRO A 423 22.25 -2.57 15.17
C PRO A 423 23.70 -2.07 15.23
N ASP A 424 24.44 -2.42 16.29
CA ASP A 424 25.81 -1.96 16.53
C ASP A 424 26.85 -2.98 16.07
N GLU A 425 26.43 -4.20 15.73
CA GLU A 425 27.30 -5.23 15.16
C GLU A 425 27.89 -4.77 13.81
N PRO A 426 29.21 -4.88 13.58
CA PRO A 426 29.76 -4.59 12.27
C PRO A 426 29.27 -5.62 11.24
N TYR A 427 29.01 -5.18 10.00
CA TYR A 427 28.52 -6.07 8.93
C TYR A 427 29.44 -7.27 8.65
N ILE A 428 30.74 -7.09 8.82
CA ILE A 428 31.75 -8.14 8.72
C ILE A 428 32.76 -7.91 9.84
N THR A 429 33.08 -8.95 10.59
CA THR A 429 34.26 -9.02 11.45
C THR A 429 35.36 -9.76 10.72
N TYR A 430 36.55 -9.16 10.65
CA TYR A 430 37.75 -9.88 10.22
C TYR A 430 38.37 -10.54 11.45
N GLU A 431 38.77 -11.80 11.32
CA GLU A 431 39.55 -12.45 12.37
C GLU A 431 40.89 -11.70 12.52
N ASP A 432 41.23 -11.35 13.76
CA ASP A 432 42.47 -10.61 14.04
C ASP A 432 43.69 -11.41 13.54
N PRO A 433 44.65 -10.77 12.83
CA PRO A 433 45.81 -11.46 12.27
C PRO A 433 46.62 -12.24 13.31
N GLU A 434 46.68 -11.79 14.57
CA GLU A 434 47.39 -12.54 15.62
C GLU A 434 46.63 -13.80 16.03
N SER A 435 45.30 -13.74 16.12
CA SER A 435 44.44 -14.91 16.36
C SER A 435 44.58 -15.96 15.25
N LEU A 436 44.53 -15.52 13.99
CA LEU A 436 44.77 -16.38 12.82
C LEU A 436 46.14 -17.04 12.88
N ARG A 437 47.19 -16.27 13.22
CA ARG A 437 48.56 -16.76 13.34
C ARG A 437 48.69 -17.75 14.49
N ALA A 438 48.07 -17.50 15.64
CA ALA A 438 48.07 -18.40 16.79
C ALA A 438 47.38 -19.74 16.45
N ARG A 439 46.24 -19.70 15.75
CA ARG A 439 45.55 -20.93 15.30
C ARG A 439 46.37 -21.70 14.26
N ALA A 440 46.98 -21.01 13.30
CA ALA A 440 47.86 -21.63 12.32
C ALA A 440 49.09 -22.28 12.98
N LEU A 441 49.70 -21.62 13.97
CA LEU A 441 50.80 -22.16 14.77
C LEU A 441 50.36 -23.38 15.60
N ALA A 442 49.16 -23.35 16.19
CA ALA A 442 48.62 -24.50 16.93
C ALA A 442 48.44 -25.71 16.01
N ILE A 443 47.80 -25.54 14.84
CA ILE A 443 47.63 -26.60 13.84
C ILE A 443 48.98 -27.09 13.31
N TRP A 444 49.94 -26.20 13.09
CA TRP A 444 51.29 -26.57 12.66
C TRP A 444 51.99 -27.41 13.73
N ASN A 445 51.94 -27.00 14.99
CA ASN A 445 52.58 -27.71 16.09
C ASN A 445 51.95 -29.08 16.33
N GLU A 446 50.63 -29.21 16.20
CA GLU A 446 49.96 -30.51 16.33
C GLU A 446 50.32 -31.49 15.20
N ASN A 447 50.54 -31.00 13.98
CA ASN A 447 50.78 -31.86 12.82
C ASN A 447 52.25 -32.05 12.46
N TYR A 448 53.13 -31.12 12.85
CA TYR A 448 54.50 -31.04 12.34
C TYR A 448 55.56 -30.78 13.41
N ALA A 449 55.22 -30.64 14.70
CA ALA A 449 56.22 -30.65 15.76
C ALA A 449 56.59 -32.09 16.14
N LYS A 450 57.48 -32.70 15.35
CA LYS A 450 58.32 -33.82 15.78
C LYS A 450 59.79 -33.43 15.70
#